data_AF-A0A9Q2LAX2-F1
#
_entry.id   AF-A0A9Q2LAX2-F1
#
_cell.length_a   1.000
_cell.length_b   1.000
_cell.length_c   1.000
_cell.angle_alpha   90.00
_cell.angle_beta   90.00
_cell.angle_gamma   90.00
#
_symmetry.space_group_name_H-M   'P 1'
#
loop_
_entity.id
_entity.type
_entity.pdbx_description
1 polymer ?
#
loop_
_entity_poly.entity_id
_entity_poly.type
_entity_poly.pdbx_seq_one_letter_code
_entity_poly.pdbx_strand_id
1 'polypeptide(L)'
;MSEIEVATEVNEALHQDKTGGNGTKDGAWPNPLYAWYVIAVLVIAYTFSFIDRQILGLLIGPMKRDLQISDFEMSLLQGLAFALFYTLMGLPIGRMVDSKNR
;
A
#
# COMPACT_ATOMS: atom_id res chain seq x y z
N MET A 1 30.91 9.87 57.21
CA MET A 1 30.58 9.15 55.97
C MET A 1 29.82 10.14 55.11
N SER A 2 30.48 10.72 54.12
CA SER A 2 30.11 12.01 53.51
C SER A 2 29.15 11.87 52.34
N GLU A 3 28.23 12.83 52.21
CA GLU A 3 27.29 13.03 51.08
C GLU A 3 27.90 12.83 49.67
N ILE A 4 29.21 13.02 49.53
CA ILE A 4 29.96 12.84 48.27
C ILE A 4 30.01 11.37 47.83
N GLU A 5 30.02 10.41 48.76
CA GLU A 5 30.07 8.97 48.44
C GLU A 5 28.71 8.48 47.94
N VAL A 6 27.62 8.96 48.57
CA VAL A 6 26.23 8.69 48.15
C VAL A 6 25.94 9.30 46.77
N ALA A 7 26.41 10.53 46.52
CA ALA A 7 26.26 11.15 45.21
C ALA A 7 27.07 10.41 44.11
N THR A 8 28.17 9.76 44.47
CA THR A 8 28.99 8.98 43.53
C THR A 8 28.32 7.65 43.17
N GLU A 9 27.78 6.92 44.14
CA GLU A 9 26.99 5.70 43.88
C GLU A 9 25.72 5.98 43.06
N VAL A 10 25.02 7.09 43.34
CA VAL A 10 23.84 7.50 42.56
C VAL A 10 24.24 7.88 41.12
N ASN A 11 25.37 8.55 40.93
CA ASN A 11 25.87 8.89 39.59
C ASN A 11 26.30 7.63 38.81
N GLU A 12 26.88 6.63 39.47
CA GLU A 12 27.19 5.33 38.84
C GLU A 12 25.93 4.53 38.49
N ALA A 13 24.92 4.52 39.37
CA ALA A 13 23.65 3.84 39.13
C ALA A 13 22.84 4.45 37.96
N LEU A 14 22.89 5.78 37.79
CA LEU A 14 22.23 6.47 36.67
C LEU A 14 22.92 6.24 35.32
N HIS A 15 24.17 5.78 35.30
CA HIS A 15 24.89 5.44 34.07
C HIS A 15 24.75 3.96 33.66
N GLN A 16 24.21 3.08 34.53
CA GLN A 16 24.03 1.65 34.22
C GLN A 16 22.74 1.32 33.44
N ASP A 17 21.74 2.20 33.38
CA ASP A 17 20.44 1.91 32.72
C ASP A 17 20.48 1.95 31.17
N LYS A 18 21.60 2.32 30.55
CA LYS A 18 21.71 2.35 29.07
C LYS A 18 22.24 1.07 28.43
N THR A 19 22.37 -0.02 29.19
CA THR A 19 22.93 -1.30 28.69
C THR A 19 22.02 -2.52 28.90
N GLY A 20 20.73 -2.30 29.18
CA GLY A 20 19.73 -3.37 29.36
C GLY A 20 18.68 -3.50 28.26
N GLY A 21 18.72 -2.65 27.23
CA GLY A 21 17.79 -2.74 26.11
C GLY A 21 18.25 -3.81 25.11
N ASN A 22 17.84 -5.05 25.30
CA ASN A 22 17.88 -6.07 24.25
C ASN A 22 16.90 -5.64 23.15
N GLY A 23 17.32 -4.67 22.33
CA GLY A 23 16.62 -4.24 21.13
C GLY A 23 16.61 -5.43 20.19
N THR A 24 15.54 -6.22 20.26
CA THR A 24 15.25 -7.24 19.25
C THR A 24 15.35 -6.54 17.90
N LYS A 25 16.26 -7.00 17.05
CA LYS A 25 16.42 -6.52 15.67
C LYS A 25 15.28 -7.04 14.79
N ASP A 26 14.05 -6.97 15.29
CA ASP A 26 12.86 -7.44 14.60
C ASP A 26 12.32 -6.28 13.78
N GLY A 27 12.97 -6.04 12.63
CA GLY A 27 12.57 -5.00 11.67
C GLY A 27 13.74 -4.21 11.11
N ALA A 28 14.80 -4.88 10.66
CA ALA A 28 15.79 -4.22 9.80
C ALA A 28 15.06 -3.69 8.56
N TRP A 29 15.03 -2.35 8.41
CA TRP A 29 14.34 -1.69 7.30
C TRP A 29 14.86 -2.26 5.97
N PRO A 30 13.99 -2.65 5.03
CA PRO A 30 14.43 -3.22 3.77
C PRO A 30 15.33 -2.22 3.03
N ASN A 31 16.27 -2.75 2.25
CA ASN A 31 17.25 -1.96 1.50
C ASN A 31 16.55 -0.78 0.78
N PRO A 32 16.99 0.47 0.96
CA PRO A 32 16.33 1.65 0.38
C PRO A 32 16.15 1.55 -1.14
N LEU A 33 17.06 0.87 -1.85
CA LEU A 33 16.92 0.62 -3.29
C LEU A 33 15.73 -0.30 -3.61
N TYR A 34 15.47 -1.31 -2.78
CA TYR A 34 14.32 -2.20 -2.93
C TYR A 34 13.01 -1.46 -2.68
N ALA A 35 12.97 -0.59 -1.66
CA ALA A 35 11.80 0.25 -1.39
C ALA A 35 11.47 1.16 -2.59
N TRP A 36 12.46 1.81 -3.19
CA TRP A 36 12.26 2.64 -4.39
C TRP A 36 11.82 1.83 -5.60
N TYR A 37 12.33 0.62 -5.78
CA TYR A 37 11.88 -0.29 -6.83
C TYR A 37 10.40 -0.66 -6.66
N VAL A 38 9.98 -1.05 -5.46
CA VAL A 38 8.58 -1.41 -5.17
C VAL A 38 7.65 -0.22 -5.40
N ILE A 39 8.05 0.99 -4.99
CA ILE A 39 7.28 2.22 -5.25
C ILE A 39 7.14 2.44 -6.77
N ALA A 40 8.22 2.33 -7.53
CA ALA A 40 8.17 2.51 -8.98
C ALA A 40 7.20 1.52 -9.64
N VAL A 41 7.23 0.24 -9.23
CA VAL A 41 6.29 -0.78 -9.71
C VAL A 41 4.85 -0.45 -9.33
N LEU A 42 4.61 -0.05 -8.07
CA LEU A 42 3.27 0.34 -7.60
C LEU A 42 2.73 1.56 -8.35
N VAL A 43 3.58 2.56 -8.62
CA VAL A 43 3.22 3.74 -9.41
C VAL A 43 2.83 3.35 -10.82
N ILE A 44 3.63 2.51 -11.49
CA ILE A 44 3.32 2.03 -12.85
C ILE A 44 2.00 1.24 -12.84
N ALA A 45 1.81 0.32 -11.90
CA ALA A 45 0.58 -0.45 -11.75
C ALA A 45 -0.65 0.45 -11.51
N TYR A 46 -0.49 1.50 -10.70
CA TYR A 46 -1.51 2.50 -10.47
C TYR A 46 -1.81 3.31 -11.73
N THR A 47 -0.80 3.72 -12.49
CA THR A 47 -0.98 4.40 -13.78
C THR A 47 -1.77 3.54 -14.76
N PHE A 48 -1.46 2.24 -14.89
CA PHE A 48 -2.24 1.33 -15.73
C PHE A 48 -3.69 1.19 -15.26
N SER A 49 -3.91 1.08 -13.95
CA SER A 49 -5.25 1.06 -13.35
C SER A 49 -6.05 2.33 -13.67
N PHE A 50 -5.37 3.47 -13.78
CA PHE A 50 -5.98 4.73 -14.16
C PHE A 50 -6.31 4.80 -15.65
N ILE A 51 -5.40 4.34 -16.51
CA ILE A 51 -5.62 4.29 -17.96
C ILE A 51 -6.80 3.36 -18.31
N ASP A 52 -6.93 2.22 -17.65
CA ASP A 52 -8.07 1.30 -17.81
C ASP A 52 -9.42 1.99 -17.58
N ARG A 53 -9.51 2.87 -16.58
CA ARG A 53 -10.73 3.66 -16.34
C ARG A 53 -10.96 4.74 -17.40
N GLN A 54 -9.91 5.27 -18.01
CA GLN A 54 -10.00 6.36 -18.99
C GLN A 54 -10.25 5.87 -20.41
N ILE A 55 -9.72 4.70 -20.79
CA ILE A 55 -9.77 4.19 -22.16
C ILE A 55 -11.21 4.01 -22.65
N LEU A 56 -12.11 3.55 -21.78
CA LEU A 56 -13.52 3.46 -22.12
C LEU A 56 -14.16 4.82 -22.36
N GLY A 57 -13.81 5.82 -21.54
CA GLY A 57 -14.23 7.20 -21.74
C GLY A 57 -13.90 7.72 -23.15
N LEU A 58 -12.70 7.40 -23.63
CA LEU A 58 -12.21 7.78 -24.96
C LEU A 58 -12.86 6.98 -26.09
N LEU A 59 -13.14 5.70 -25.84
CA LEU A 59 -13.72 4.79 -26.83
C LEU A 59 -15.25 4.87 -26.91
N ILE A 60 -15.93 5.54 -25.99
CA ILE A 60 -17.40 5.70 -26.01
C ILE A 60 -17.88 6.29 -27.35
N GLY A 61 -17.19 7.33 -27.85
CA GLY A 61 -17.53 7.99 -29.11
C GLY A 61 -17.54 7.02 -30.30
N PRO A 62 -16.42 6.35 -30.61
CA PRO A 62 -16.37 5.36 -31.69
C PRO A 62 -17.28 4.15 -31.42
N MET A 63 -17.37 3.63 -30.18
CA MET A 63 -18.23 2.48 -29.89
C MET A 63 -19.71 2.76 -30.12
N LYS A 64 -20.23 3.93 -29.74
CA LYS A 64 -21.63 4.30 -30.01
C LYS A 64 -21.93 4.35 -31.50
N ARG A 65 -21.00 4.89 -32.28
CA ARG A 65 -21.15 5.04 -33.73
C ARG A 65 -21.03 3.70 -34.46
N ASP A 66 -20.14 2.82 -34.01
CA ASP A 66 -19.80 1.58 -34.69
C ASP A 66 -20.73 0.41 -34.28
N LEU A 67 -21.28 0.42 -33.06
CA LEU A 67 -22.17 -0.64 -32.54
C LEU A 67 -23.65 -0.22 -32.37
N GLN A 68 -24.02 1.03 -32.70
CA GLN A 68 -25.39 1.57 -32.54
C GLN A 68 -25.98 1.43 -31.12
N ILE A 69 -25.11 1.42 -30.11
CA ILE A 69 -25.47 1.22 -28.70
C ILE A 69 -26.05 2.53 -28.12
N SER A 70 -27.13 2.43 -27.34
CA SER A 70 -27.79 3.56 -26.71
C SER A 70 -26.96 4.15 -25.56
N ASP A 71 -27.13 5.45 -25.27
CA ASP A 71 -26.46 6.14 -24.15
C ASP A 71 -26.69 5.44 -22.79
N PHE A 72 -27.85 4.79 -22.64
CA PHE A 72 -28.20 4.03 -21.44
C PHE A 72 -27.33 2.76 -21.28
N GLU A 73 -27.15 2.01 -22.35
CA GLU A 73 -26.35 0.78 -22.35
C GLU A 73 -24.88 1.08 -22.09
N MET A 74 -24.39 2.21 -22.62
CA MET A 74 -23.04 2.70 -22.35
C MET A 74 -22.86 3.09 -20.87
N SER A 75 -23.89 3.68 -20.25
CA SER A 75 -23.86 3.98 -18.80
C SER A 75 -23.88 2.72 -17.94
N LEU A 76 -24.60 1.68 -18.36
CA LEU A 76 -24.57 0.38 -17.71
C LEU A 76 -23.20 -0.26 -17.83
N LEU A 77 -22.59 -0.21 -19.02
CA LEU A 77 -21.27 -0.79 -19.23
C LEU A 77 -20.19 -0.06 -18.42
N GLN A 78 -20.21 1.27 -18.39
CA GLN A 78 -19.20 2.06 -17.68
C GLN A 78 -19.40 2.04 -16.15
N GLY A 79 -20.65 2.00 -15.66
CA GLY A 79 -20.96 2.03 -14.24
C GLY A 79 -21.21 0.64 -13.65
N LEU A 80 -22.30 0.01 -14.07
CA LEU A 80 -22.77 -1.25 -13.49
C LEU A 80 -21.81 -2.41 -13.77
N ALA A 81 -21.37 -2.59 -15.02
CA ALA A 81 -20.49 -3.70 -15.36
C ALA A 81 -19.12 -3.57 -14.66
N PHE A 82 -18.58 -2.36 -14.54
CA PHE A 82 -17.36 -2.12 -13.75
C PHE A 82 -17.54 -2.40 -12.27
N ALA A 83 -18.62 -1.93 -11.67
CA ALA A 83 -18.89 -2.17 -10.26
C ALA A 83 -19.01 -3.68 -9.97
N LEU A 84 -19.77 -4.40 -10.80
CA LEU A 84 -19.91 -5.86 -10.68
C LEU A 84 -18.59 -6.57 -10.90
N PHE A 85 -17.83 -6.21 -11.94
CA PHE A 85 -16.53 -6.82 -12.22
C PHE A 85 -15.53 -6.59 -11.09
N TYR A 86 -15.36 -5.35 -10.63
CA TYR A 86 -14.43 -5.01 -9.55
C TYR A 86 -14.85 -5.59 -8.21
N THR A 87 -16.15 -5.75 -7.92
CA THR A 87 -16.59 -6.40 -6.68
C THR A 87 -16.38 -7.91 -6.74
N LEU A 88 -16.73 -8.55 -7.86
CA LEU A 88 -16.55 -9.98 -8.07
C LEU A 88 -15.08 -10.41 -8.14
N MET A 89 -14.20 -9.57 -8.72
CA MET A 89 -12.77 -9.86 -8.82
C MET A 89 -11.97 -9.27 -7.66
N GLY A 90 -12.33 -8.10 -7.15
CA GLY A 90 -11.63 -7.45 -6.04
C GLY A 90 -11.75 -8.23 -4.73
N LEU A 91 -12.90 -8.87 -4.47
CA LEU A 91 -13.12 -9.66 -3.26
C LEU A 91 -12.24 -10.94 -3.18
N PRO A 92 -12.11 -11.77 -4.23
CA PRO A 92 -11.16 -12.88 -4.22
C PRO A 92 -9.71 -12.43 -4.31
N ILE A 93 -9.39 -11.37 -5.08
CA ILE A 93 -8.02 -10.84 -5.14
C ILE A 93 -7.58 -10.30 -3.79
N GLY A 94 -8.43 -9.54 -3.09
CA GLY A 94 -8.19 -9.07 -1.73
C GLY A 94 -7.94 -10.23 -0.78
N ARG A 95 -8.77 -11.29 -0.84
CA ARG A 95 -8.52 -12.51 -0.07
C ARG A 95 -7.20 -13.20 -0.43
N MET A 96 -6.80 -13.22 -1.69
CA MET A 96 -5.52 -13.80 -2.12
C MET A 96 -4.32 -12.98 -1.65
N VAL A 97 -4.42 -11.65 -1.65
CA VAL A 97 -3.39 -10.73 -1.16
C VAL A 97 -3.26 -10.87 0.36
N ASP A 98 -4.37 -10.86 1.10
CA ASP A 98 -4.37 -11.00 2.56
C ASP A 98 -3.93 -12.40 3.02
N SER A 99 -4.23 -13.45 2.25
CA SER A 99 -3.83 -14.82 2.57
C SER A 99 -2.37 -15.14 2.21
N LYS A 100 -1.77 -14.44 1.25
CA LYS A 100 -0.35 -14.61 0.89
C LYS A 100 0.50 -13.66 1.71
N ASN A 101 0.60 -14.00 2.98
CA ASN A 101 1.46 -13.36 3.97
C ASN A 101 2.94 -13.58 3.63
N ARG A 102 3.72 -12.50 3.47
CA ARG A 102 5.16 -12.37 3.76
C ARG A 102 5.68 -10.96 3.53
#